data_AF-A0A7R7JCM2-F1
#
_entry.id   AF-A0A7R7JCM2-F1
#
_cell.length_a   1.000
_cell.length_b   1.000
_cell.length_c   1.000
_cell.angle_alpha   90.00
_cell.angle_beta   90.00
_cell.angle_gamma   90.00
#
_symmetry.space_group_name_H-M   'P 1'
#
loop_
_entity.id
_entity.type
_entity.pdbx_description
1 polymer ?
#
loop_
_entity_poly.entity_id
_entity_poly.type
_entity_poly.pdbx_seq_one_letter_code
_entity_poly.pdbx_strand_id
1 'polypeptide(L)'
;MAYQTGTATTPDQLLDALRVFAVANGWTELRWAPSGTGQELSLAKAGLYVHLRSAVDERLRSGYSNVTGIFLTASTAWDNAQPWSSQPGTIRNTSNQVEACGLYEVGVNNTYHLFALTGPEMILLVAEISPGVYHHLVFGELAKYGTYSGGLFVSGSYGSDGYTYTYSGFTDYVFGYNVDRHAGLPFNDYKYYGQNYIKATVDGFDGWFSVCSNSPKTGKRARSLFEAGATSNASLGRLWFSRAPNTLNGVSPMLPFYLSVERPDGFFSPFGYTSHLRYLNITHYAPAETFSLGAEQWMAFPAHSKNGFSGVHGYAVRKVL
;
A
#
# COMPACT_ATOMS: atom_id res chain seq x y z
N MET A 1 -5.60 17.34 8.61
CA MET A 1 -5.25 16.70 7.33
C MET A 1 -4.36 17.65 6.54
N ALA A 2 -3.38 17.16 5.78
CA ALA A 2 -2.42 17.99 5.04
C ALA A 2 -2.05 17.33 3.70
N TYR A 3 -1.63 18.16 2.74
CA TYR A 3 -1.13 17.74 1.43
C TYR A 3 0.15 18.51 1.10
N GLN A 4 1.16 17.80 0.59
CA GLN A 4 2.40 18.39 0.09
C GLN A 4 2.81 17.70 -1.21
N THR A 5 3.41 18.46 -2.13
CA THR A 5 4.03 17.91 -3.34
C THR A 5 5.41 18.52 -3.54
N GLY A 6 6.26 17.83 -4.28
CA GLY A 6 7.62 18.25 -4.57
C GLY A 6 8.31 17.25 -5.49
N THR A 7 9.63 17.37 -5.60
CA THR A 7 10.45 16.47 -6.40
C THR A 7 11.54 15.84 -5.54
N ALA A 8 11.91 14.61 -5.88
CA ALA A 8 13.03 13.89 -5.27
C ALA A 8 13.85 13.19 -6.36
N THR A 9 15.17 13.30 -6.29
CA THR A 9 16.08 12.67 -7.26
C THR A 9 16.66 11.35 -6.79
N THR A 10 16.46 11.00 -5.52
CA THR A 10 16.93 9.74 -4.94
C THR A 10 15.91 9.14 -3.97
N PRO A 11 15.97 7.82 -3.69
CA PRO A 11 15.17 7.19 -2.64
C PRO A 11 15.33 7.85 -1.27
N ASP A 12 16.54 8.32 -0.93
CA ASP A 12 16.82 8.97 0.35
C ASP A 12 16.13 10.32 0.47
N GLN A 13 16.15 11.14 -0.59
CA GLN A 13 15.44 12.42 -0.61
C GLN A 13 13.92 12.22 -0.52
N LEU A 14 13.40 11.19 -1.19
CA LEU A 14 11.99 10.86 -1.14
C LEU A 14 11.58 10.39 0.26
N LEU A 15 12.42 9.59 0.92
CA LEU A 15 12.21 9.14 2.30
C LEU A 15 12.32 10.29 3.30
N ASP A 16 13.25 11.22 3.11
CA ASP A 16 13.41 12.41 3.94
C ASP A 16 12.20 13.36 3.82
N ALA A 17 11.68 13.55 2.60
CA ALA A 17 10.45 14.32 2.39
C ALA A 17 9.26 13.70 3.14
N LEU A 18 9.12 12.37 3.09
CA LEU A 18 8.11 11.64 3.86
C LEU A 18 8.32 11.81 5.38
N ARG A 19 9.56 11.72 5.87
CA ARG A 19 9.93 11.91 7.28
C ARG A 19 9.50 13.28 7.79
N VAL A 20 9.97 14.34 7.15
CA VAL A 20 9.66 15.73 7.53
C VAL A 20 8.15 15.96 7.54
N PHE A 21 7.46 15.48 6.49
CA PHE A 21 6.02 15.62 6.39
C PHE A 21 5.27 14.84 7.48
N ALA A 22 5.66 13.59 7.77
CA ALA A 22 5.02 12.78 8.79
C ALA A 22 5.21 13.38 10.19
N VAL A 23 6.42 13.85 10.51
CA VAL A 23 6.74 14.51 11.79
C VAL A 23 5.93 15.79 11.95
N ALA A 24 5.84 16.62 10.90
CA ALA A 24 5.00 17.81 10.91
C ALA A 24 3.51 17.49 11.12
N ASN A 25 3.07 16.26 10.81
CA ASN A 25 1.70 15.77 11.00
C ASN A 25 1.54 14.85 12.24
N GLY A 26 2.43 15.02 13.22
CA GLY A 26 2.28 14.43 14.55
C GLY A 26 2.69 12.96 14.66
N TRP A 27 3.48 12.45 13.71
CA TRP A 27 4.21 11.20 13.91
C TRP A 27 5.49 11.47 14.69
N THR A 28 5.85 10.56 15.59
CA THR A 28 7.12 10.63 16.32
C THR A 28 8.22 9.97 15.50
N GLU A 29 9.31 10.69 15.24
CA GLU A 29 10.54 10.10 14.71
C GLU A 29 11.27 9.35 15.82
N LEU A 30 11.44 8.05 15.64
CA LEU A 30 12.16 7.18 16.58
C LEU A 30 13.61 6.96 16.15
N ARG A 31 13.86 6.94 14.84
CA ARG A 31 15.19 6.81 14.27
C ARG A 31 15.25 7.42 12.87
N TRP A 32 16.33 8.15 12.63
CA TRP A 32 16.78 8.58 11.31
C TRP A 32 18.29 8.41 11.26
N ALA A 33 18.78 7.44 10.49
CA ALA A 33 20.20 7.10 10.47
C ALA A 33 20.61 6.41 9.16
N PRO A 34 21.88 6.56 8.72
CA PRO A 34 22.39 5.80 7.58
C PRO A 34 22.27 4.29 7.79
N SER A 35 21.86 3.57 6.75
CA SER A 35 21.74 2.11 6.75
C SER A 35 22.02 1.52 5.37
N GLY A 36 23.16 0.83 5.24
CA GLY A 36 23.65 0.31 3.96
C GLY A 36 23.81 1.42 2.92
N THR A 37 23.18 1.27 1.76
CA THR A 37 23.25 2.24 0.63
C THR A 37 22.33 3.45 0.77
N GLY A 38 21.52 3.54 1.83
CA GLY A 38 20.55 4.61 2.03
C GLY A 38 20.33 4.96 3.50
N GLN A 39 19.07 5.24 3.86
CA GLN A 39 18.65 5.67 5.18
C GLN A 39 17.64 4.70 5.79
N GLU A 40 17.69 4.55 7.11
CA GLU A 40 16.65 3.93 7.92
C GLU A 40 15.81 5.02 8.58
N LEU A 41 14.49 4.86 8.50
CA LEU A 41 13.51 5.70 9.19
C LEU A 41 12.59 4.82 10.02
N SER A 42 12.41 5.15 11.30
CA SER A 42 11.36 4.57 12.13
C SER A 42 10.44 5.66 12.65
N LEU A 43 9.14 5.48 12.46
CA LEU A 43 8.10 6.40 12.91
C LEU A 43 7.09 5.68 13.80
N ALA A 44 6.47 6.42 14.73
CA ALA A 44 5.38 5.89 15.54
C ALA A 44 4.21 6.87 15.69
N LYS A 45 2.99 6.31 15.72
CA LYS A 45 1.77 7.00 16.11
C LYS A 45 0.71 6.00 16.54
N ALA A 46 -0.01 6.27 17.64
CA ALA A 46 -1.15 5.46 18.11
C ALA A 46 -0.87 3.94 18.19
N GLY A 47 0.32 3.54 18.62
CA GLY A 47 0.71 2.12 18.74
C GLY A 47 1.10 1.44 17.42
N LEU A 48 1.02 2.14 16.29
CA LEU A 48 1.63 1.72 15.03
C LEU A 48 3.08 2.19 14.98
N TYR A 49 3.99 1.23 14.79
CA TYR A 49 5.40 1.46 14.52
C TYR A 49 5.65 1.05 13.07
N VAL A 50 6.12 1.99 12.25
CA VAL A 50 6.52 1.72 10.87
C VAL A 50 8.01 1.90 10.73
N HIS A 51 8.62 1.02 9.95
CA HIS A 51 10.05 1.05 9.68
C HIS A 51 10.25 1.05 8.16
N LEU A 52 10.95 2.07 7.70
CA LEU A 52 11.23 2.30 6.31
C LEU A 52 12.73 2.27 6.08
N ARG A 53 13.11 1.78 4.90
CA ARG A 53 14.51 1.73 4.51
C ARG A 53 14.65 2.07 3.05
N SER A 54 15.32 3.19 2.76
CA SER A 54 15.70 3.53 1.40
C SER A 54 16.96 2.74 1.01
N ALA A 55 17.07 2.46 -0.29
CA ALA A 55 18.15 1.65 -0.84
C ALA A 55 18.40 2.03 -2.30
N VAL A 56 19.65 1.86 -2.73
CA VAL A 56 20.09 2.01 -4.11
C VAL A 56 20.86 0.76 -4.51
N ASP A 57 20.32 0.00 -5.47
CA ASP A 57 20.88 -1.26 -5.96
C ASP A 57 21.35 -2.21 -4.83
N GLU A 58 20.49 -2.38 -3.82
CA GLU A 58 20.84 -3.19 -2.65
C GLU A 58 19.82 -4.29 -2.40
N ARG A 59 20.31 -5.48 -2.05
CA ARG A 59 19.48 -6.57 -1.55
C ARG A 59 19.25 -6.43 -0.04
N LEU A 60 18.03 -6.06 0.34
CA LEU A 60 17.70 -5.79 1.76
C LEU A 60 17.30 -7.03 2.55
N ARG A 61 17.09 -8.16 1.86
CA ARG A 61 16.78 -9.46 2.48
C ARG A 61 17.28 -10.60 1.60
N SER A 62 17.74 -11.67 2.24
CA SER A 62 18.15 -12.89 1.55
C SER A 62 16.99 -13.50 0.73
N GLY A 63 17.30 -13.93 -0.50
CA GLY A 63 16.33 -14.45 -1.46
C GLY A 63 15.65 -13.38 -2.32
N TYR A 64 15.94 -12.09 -2.11
CA TYR A 64 15.36 -11.00 -2.91
C TYR A 64 16.37 -10.45 -3.93
N SER A 65 15.85 -9.78 -4.95
CA SER A 65 16.63 -9.03 -5.92
C SER A 65 17.09 -7.71 -5.32
N ASN A 66 18.13 -7.13 -5.90
CA ASN A 66 18.50 -5.76 -5.57
C ASN A 66 17.35 -4.82 -5.91
N VAL A 67 17.17 -3.79 -5.09
CA VAL A 67 16.12 -2.80 -5.26
C VAL A 67 16.69 -1.39 -5.19
N THR A 68 16.04 -0.48 -5.92
CA THR A 68 16.22 0.96 -5.75
C THR A 68 14.86 1.55 -5.38
N GLY A 69 14.75 2.10 -4.18
CA GLY A 69 13.47 2.64 -3.67
C GLY A 69 13.36 2.55 -2.16
N ILE A 70 12.13 2.48 -1.66
CA ILE A 70 11.79 2.52 -0.24
C ILE A 70 11.04 1.24 0.15
N PHE A 71 11.59 0.52 1.12
CA PHE A 71 10.92 -0.57 1.82
C PHE A 71 10.09 -0.03 2.96
N LEU A 72 8.98 -0.71 3.25
CA LEU A 72 8.09 -0.43 4.37
C LEU A 72 7.69 -1.74 5.05
N THR A 73 7.99 -1.84 6.34
CA THR A 73 7.44 -2.85 7.25
C THR A 73 6.87 -2.17 8.49
N ALA A 74 6.23 -2.94 9.36
CA ALA A 74 5.69 -2.45 10.62
C ALA A 74 5.93 -3.46 11.73
N SER A 75 5.79 -3.00 12.96
CA SER A 75 5.93 -3.79 14.17
C SER A 75 4.87 -3.39 15.21
N THR A 76 4.82 -4.12 16.33
CA THR A 76 3.91 -3.80 17.45
C THR A 76 4.61 -3.09 18.61
N ALA A 77 5.93 -2.97 18.57
CA ALA A 77 6.71 -2.24 19.55
C ALA A 77 8.05 -1.76 18.99
N TRP A 78 8.68 -0.82 19.70
CA TRP A 78 9.98 -0.26 19.38
C TRP A 78 11.06 -0.75 20.35
N ASP A 79 12.21 -1.12 19.80
CA ASP A 79 13.45 -1.38 20.52
C ASP A 79 14.62 -0.66 19.84
N ASN A 80 15.21 0.32 20.55
CA ASN A 80 16.32 1.12 20.03
C ASN A 80 17.61 0.31 19.84
N ALA A 81 17.73 -0.89 20.41
CA ALA A 81 18.87 -1.77 20.18
C ALA A 81 18.73 -2.63 18.92
N GLN A 82 17.51 -2.74 18.35
CA GLN A 82 17.25 -3.57 17.18
C GLN A 82 17.33 -2.76 15.87
N PRO A 83 17.72 -3.38 14.74
CA PRO A 83 17.60 -2.75 13.42
C PRO A 83 16.12 -2.68 12.97
N TRP A 84 15.81 -1.89 11.94
CA TRP A 84 14.45 -1.80 11.36
C TRP A 84 13.81 -3.16 11.06
N SER A 85 14.62 -4.12 10.62
CA SER A 85 14.18 -5.44 10.15
C SER A 85 13.93 -6.45 11.26
N SER A 86 14.22 -6.10 12.52
CA SER A 86 14.12 -7.03 13.65
C SER A 86 13.47 -6.42 14.89
N GLN A 87 12.57 -5.48 14.70
CA GLN A 87 11.78 -4.89 15.77
C GLN A 87 10.82 -5.92 16.40
N PRO A 88 10.38 -5.73 17.67
CA PRO A 88 9.46 -6.66 18.29
C PRO A 88 8.08 -6.66 17.62
N GLY A 89 7.61 -7.84 17.25
CA GLY A 89 6.33 -8.01 16.53
C GLY A 89 6.34 -7.51 15.08
N THR A 90 7.53 -7.38 14.47
CA THR A 90 7.67 -7.10 13.04
C THR A 90 6.89 -8.09 12.18
N ILE A 91 6.38 -7.62 11.04
CA ILE A 91 5.77 -8.49 10.02
C ILE A 91 6.81 -9.52 9.56
N ARG A 92 6.52 -10.80 9.80
CA ARG A 92 7.40 -11.91 9.42
C ARG A 92 6.64 -12.97 8.66
N ASN A 93 7.34 -13.69 7.79
CA ASN A 93 6.79 -14.87 7.17
C ASN A 93 6.85 -16.10 8.06
N THR A 94 6.26 -17.20 7.59
CA THR A 94 6.27 -18.51 8.26
C THR A 94 7.68 -19.10 8.48
N SER A 95 8.70 -18.59 7.77
CA SER A 95 10.11 -18.94 7.96
C SER A 95 10.87 -17.92 8.84
N ASN A 96 10.14 -17.06 9.57
CA ASN A 96 10.65 -16.05 10.49
C ASN A 96 11.50 -14.93 9.85
N GLN A 97 11.37 -14.71 8.55
CA GLN A 97 12.06 -13.65 7.83
C GLN A 97 11.18 -12.38 7.72
N VAL A 98 11.79 -11.19 7.77
CA VAL A 98 11.07 -9.90 7.70
C VAL A 98 10.36 -9.73 6.35
N GLU A 99 9.06 -9.51 6.38
CA GLU A 99 8.28 -9.18 5.18
C GLU A 99 8.02 -7.68 5.11
N ALA A 100 7.97 -7.16 3.89
CA ALA A 100 7.75 -5.75 3.62
C ALA A 100 6.90 -5.55 2.36
N CYS A 101 6.34 -4.35 2.27
CA CYS A 101 5.83 -3.77 1.05
C CYS A 101 6.77 -2.63 0.61
N GLY A 102 6.59 -2.09 -0.59
CA GLY A 102 7.53 -1.10 -1.09
C GLY A 102 7.06 -0.24 -2.24
N LEU A 103 7.78 0.85 -2.41
CA LEU A 103 7.77 1.73 -3.58
C LEU A 103 9.17 1.64 -4.18
N TYR A 104 9.29 0.83 -5.23
CA TYR A 104 10.57 0.54 -5.89
C TYR A 104 10.65 1.24 -7.25
N GLU A 105 11.79 1.04 -7.91
CA GLU A 105 12.10 1.62 -9.22
C GLU A 105 12.10 3.15 -9.18
N VAL A 106 12.44 3.73 -8.03
CA VAL A 106 12.56 5.17 -7.86
C VAL A 106 13.66 5.67 -8.77
N GLY A 107 13.26 6.33 -9.86
CA GLY A 107 14.16 6.88 -10.85
C GLY A 107 14.75 8.21 -10.43
N VAL A 108 15.22 8.98 -11.41
CA VAL A 108 15.68 10.35 -11.22
C VAL A 108 14.53 11.33 -11.50
N ASN A 109 14.41 12.39 -10.69
CA ASN A 109 13.39 13.44 -10.81
C ASN A 109 11.94 12.94 -10.66
N ASN A 110 11.64 12.30 -9.53
CA ASN A 110 10.31 11.80 -9.21
C ASN A 110 9.47 12.93 -8.61
N THR A 111 8.34 13.26 -9.23
CA THR A 111 7.31 14.09 -8.59
C THR A 111 6.62 13.25 -7.52
N TYR A 112 6.47 13.78 -6.31
CA TYR A 112 5.78 13.09 -5.23
C TYR A 112 4.58 13.87 -4.71
N HIS A 113 3.66 13.13 -4.10
CA HIS A 113 2.47 13.61 -3.43
C HIS A 113 2.38 12.94 -2.07
N LEU A 114 2.36 13.75 -1.02
CA LEU A 114 2.28 13.34 0.37
C LEU A 114 0.93 13.77 0.95
N PHE A 115 0.26 12.85 1.62
CA PHE A 115 -1.02 13.08 2.26
C PHE A 115 -0.95 12.62 3.71
N ALA A 116 -1.43 13.47 4.62
CA ALA A 116 -1.67 13.12 6.01
C ALA A 116 -3.15 13.31 6.30
N LEU A 117 -3.85 12.22 6.62
CA LEU A 117 -5.29 12.19 6.78
C LEU A 117 -5.63 11.69 8.19
N THR A 118 -6.70 12.21 8.77
CA THR A 118 -7.08 11.98 10.17
C THR A 118 -8.50 11.41 10.25
N GLY A 119 -8.82 10.69 11.32
CA GLY A 119 -10.15 10.09 11.52
C GLY A 119 -10.57 9.06 10.47
N PRO A 120 -9.87 7.91 10.32
CA PRO A 120 -8.68 7.45 11.02
C PRO A 120 -7.36 8.01 10.44
N GLU A 121 -6.25 7.74 11.14
CA GLU A 121 -4.90 8.18 10.75
C GLU A 121 -4.41 7.46 9.48
N MET A 122 -3.82 8.22 8.55
CA MET A 122 -3.19 7.66 7.35
C MET A 122 -2.10 8.60 6.84
N ILE A 123 -0.94 8.02 6.51
CA ILE A 123 0.08 8.66 5.68
C ILE A 123 0.12 7.92 4.35
N LEU A 124 0.06 8.68 3.26
CA LEU A 124 0.23 8.17 1.89
C LEU A 124 1.33 8.96 1.20
N LEU A 125 2.25 8.24 0.59
CA LEU A 125 3.18 8.73 -0.41
C LEU A 125 2.79 8.13 -1.77
N VAL A 126 2.63 8.97 -2.79
CA VAL A 126 2.55 8.56 -4.19
C VAL A 126 3.68 9.25 -4.94
N ALA A 127 4.49 8.51 -5.69
CA ALA A 127 5.58 9.04 -6.50
C ALA A 127 5.45 8.61 -7.95
N GLU A 128 5.61 9.58 -8.87
CA GLU A 128 5.82 9.32 -10.29
C GLU A 128 7.28 8.91 -10.48
N ILE A 129 7.53 7.61 -10.51
CA ILE A 129 8.89 7.04 -10.49
C ILE A 129 9.59 7.08 -11.87
N SER A 130 8.79 7.20 -12.92
CA SER A 130 9.17 7.52 -14.29
C SER A 130 7.96 8.13 -14.99
N PRO A 131 8.12 8.85 -16.12
CA PRO A 131 7.00 9.54 -16.77
C PRO A 131 5.78 8.64 -17.00
N GLY A 132 4.66 8.96 -16.35
CA GLY A 132 3.41 8.21 -16.42
C GLY A 132 3.32 6.94 -15.57
N VAL A 133 4.34 6.60 -14.77
CA VAL A 133 4.37 5.44 -13.87
C VAL A 133 4.40 5.89 -12.41
N TYR A 134 3.43 5.44 -11.64
CA TYR A 134 3.18 5.86 -10.26
C TYR A 134 3.23 4.67 -9.32
N HIS A 135 3.98 4.81 -8.24
CA HIS A 135 4.03 3.86 -7.14
C HIS A 135 3.64 4.53 -5.82
N HIS A 136 3.21 3.74 -4.84
CA HIS A 136 2.75 4.24 -3.56
C HIS A 136 3.32 3.48 -2.36
N LEU A 137 3.32 4.17 -1.22
CA LEU A 137 3.43 3.63 0.13
C LEU A 137 2.33 4.24 0.98
N VAL A 138 1.64 3.41 1.76
CA VAL A 138 0.59 3.88 2.67
C VAL A 138 0.62 3.09 3.97
N PHE A 139 0.44 3.79 5.08
CA PHE A 139 0.32 3.19 6.40
C PHE A 139 -0.64 4.00 7.26
N GLY A 140 -1.30 3.34 8.20
CA GLY A 140 -2.31 3.99 9.03
C GLY A 140 -3.25 3.01 9.72
N GLU A 141 -4.47 3.48 9.99
CA GLU A 141 -5.55 2.71 10.61
C GLU A 141 -6.78 2.64 9.69
N LEU A 142 -7.45 1.49 9.71
CA LEU A 142 -8.73 1.28 9.04
C LEU A 142 -9.87 1.92 9.82
N ALA A 143 -10.89 2.38 9.10
CA ALA A 143 -12.20 2.60 9.68
C ALA A 143 -12.81 1.23 9.98
N LYS A 144 -13.04 0.94 11.27
CA LYS A 144 -13.54 -0.35 11.76
C LYS A 144 -15.07 -0.41 11.68
N TYR A 145 -15.62 -1.58 11.42
CA TYR A 145 -17.08 -1.82 11.44
C TYR A 145 -17.66 -1.96 12.85
N GLY A 146 -16.80 -2.07 13.86
CA GLY A 146 -17.18 -2.15 15.26
C GLY A 146 -16.01 -1.81 16.17
N THR A 147 -16.16 -2.11 17.45
CA THR A 147 -15.14 -1.84 18.46
C THR A 147 -14.31 -3.09 18.73
N TYR A 148 -13.06 -3.09 18.25
CA TYR A 148 -12.08 -4.16 18.47
C TYR A 148 -10.65 -3.65 18.28
N SER A 149 -9.70 -4.45 18.77
CA SER A 149 -8.26 -4.23 18.62
C SER A 149 -7.77 -4.51 17.18
N GLY A 150 -6.62 -3.93 16.84
CA GLY A 150 -6.08 -3.97 15.48
C GLY A 150 -6.68 -2.88 14.59
N GLY A 151 -6.61 -3.09 13.28
CA GLY A 151 -6.97 -2.08 12.28
C GLY A 151 -5.77 -1.33 11.71
N LEU A 152 -4.58 -1.53 12.26
CA LEU A 152 -3.34 -0.95 11.72
C LEU A 152 -2.95 -1.64 10.42
N PHE A 153 -2.38 -0.91 9.48
CA PHE A 153 -1.95 -1.48 8.20
C PHE A 153 -0.71 -0.82 7.61
N VAL A 154 -0.07 -1.55 6.71
CA VAL A 154 0.90 -1.04 5.73
C VAL A 154 0.59 -1.63 4.35
N SER A 155 0.82 -0.85 3.31
CA SER A 155 0.61 -1.26 1.92
C SER A 155 1.56 -0.49 1.00
N GLY A 156 1.92 -1.11 -0.12
CA GLY A 156 2.76 -0.51 -1.14
C GLY A 156 2.56 -1.16 -2.50
N SER A 157 3.10 -0.52 -3.54
CA SER A 157 2.97 -1.01 -4.93
C SER A 157 3.64 -2.36 -5.17
N TYR A 158 4.60 -2.75 -4.33
CA TYR A 158 5.34 -3.99 -4.47
C TYR A 158 5.37 -4.77 -3.16
N GLY A 159 5.38 -6.09 -3.26
CA GLY A 159 5.85 -6.93 -2.17
C GLY A 159 7.36 -7.10 -2.22
N SER A 160 7.95 -7.38 -1.07
CA SER A 160 9.36 -7.72 -0.98
C SER A 160 9.57 -9.16 -1.49
N ASP A 161 10.14 -9.35 -2.69
CA ASP A 161 10.52 -10.69 -3.22
C ASP A 161 11.66 -10.59 -4.27
N GLY A 162 12.16 -11.72 -4.76
CA GLY A 162 13.14 -11.82 -5.86
C GLY A 162 12.56 -11.54 -7.25
N TYR A 163 11.24 -11.63 -7.41
CA TYR A 163 10.52 -11.48 -8.69
C TYR A 163 10.03 -10.07 -8.97
N THR A 164 10.55 -9.07 -8.25
CA THR A 164 10.22 -7.65 -8.39
C THR A 164 10.38 -7.13 -9.82
N TYR A 165 11.11 -7.86 -10.68
CA TYR A 165 11.45 -7.45 -12.03
C TYR A 165 11.17 -8.59 -13.02
N THR A 166 10.12 -8.42 -13.82
CA THR A 166 9.99 -9.07 -15.14
C THR A 166 9.64 -10.57 -15.12
N TYR A 167 8.35 -10.88 -15.14
CA TYR A 167 7.86 -12.02 -15.91
C TYR A 167 7.15 -11.47 -17.15
N SER A 168 7.56 -11.92 -18.34
CA SER A 168 7.13 -11.39 -19.64
C SER A 168 5.63 -11.56 -19.96
N GLY A 169 4.85 -12.19 -19.07
CA GLY A 169 3.40 -12.38 -19.22
C GLY A 169 2.54 -11.32 -18.51
N PHE A 170 3.12 -10.32 -17.83
CA PHE A 170 2.33 -9.33 -17.10
C PHE A 170 1.83 -8.22 -18.02
N THR A 171 0.53 -8.21 -18.30
CA THR A 171 -0.12 -7.15 -19.08
C THR A 171 -1.02 -6.26 -18.23
N ASP A 172 -1.34 -6.70 -17.01
CA ASP A 172 -2.23 -6.00 -16.08
C ASP A 172 -1.78 -6.22 -14.61
N TYR A 173 -1.36 -5.16 -13.93
CA TYR A 173 -0.92 -5.17 -12.54
C TYR A 173 -2.06 -5.12 -11.52
N VAL A 174 -3.30 -4.93 -11.96
CA VAL A 174 -4.48 -5.01 -11.11
C VAL A 174 -5.08 -6.41 -11.18
N PHE A 175 -5.42 -6.87 -12.39
CA PHE A 175 -6.17 -8.12 -12.62
C PHE A 175 -5.45 -9.15 -13.50
N GLY A 176 -4.18 -8.94 -13.83
CA GLY A 176 -3.42 -9.83 -14.71
C GLY A 176 -2.99 -11.13 -14.04
N TYR A 177 -1.69 -11.39 -13.97
CA TYR A 177 -1.20 -12.67 -13.47
C TYR A 177 -1.29 -12.73 -11.94
N ASN A 178 -1.85 -13.82 -11.41
CA ASN A 178 -2.12 -13.90 -9.97
C ASN A 178 -0.83 -14.00 -9.13
N VAL A 179 0.26 -14.60 -9.62
CA VAL A 179 1.54 -14.65 -8.86
C VAL A 179 2.44 -13.44 -9.11
N ASP A 180 1.97 -12.45 -9.86
CA ASP A 180 2.62 -11.15 -10.01
C ASP A 180 2.86 -10.50 -8.64
N ARG A 181 3.96 -9.76 -8.53
CA ARG A 181 4.44 -9.14 -7.29
C ARG A 181 4.27 -7.62 -7.27
N HIS A 182 3.50 -7.08 -8.20
CA HIS A 182 3.03 -5.70 -8.18
C HIS A 182 1.58 -5.61 -7.73
N ALA A 183 1.37 -5.12 -6.52
CA ALA A 183 0.07 -4.72 -6.01
C ALA A 183 -0.17 -3.25 -6.38
N GLY A 184 -0.44 -2.95 -7.66
CA GLY A 184 -0.66 -1.57 -8.12
C GLY A 184 -1.76 -0.82 -7.35
N LEU A 185 -2.71 -1.53 -6.74
CA LEU A 185 -3.68 -0.94 -5.82
C LEU A 185 -3.34 -1.26 -4.36
N PRO A 186 -3.58 -0.31 -3.44
CA PRO A 186 -3.59 -0.62 -2.01
C PRO A 186 -4.50 -1.82 -1.74
N PHE A 187 -3.99 -2.80 -0.99
CA PHE A 187 -4.75 -4.01 -0.63
C PHE A 187 -5.28 -4.83 -1.82
N ASN A 188 -4.56 -4.88 -2.94
CA ASN A 188 -4.91 -5.80 -4.03
C ASN A 188 -4.75 -7.27 -3.59
N ASP A 189 -5.85 -7.94 -3.25
CA ASP A 189 -5.88 -9.34 -2.81
C ASP A 189 -6.04 -10.35 -3.95
N TYR A 190 -6.16 -9.90 -5.21
CA TYR A 190 -6.10 -10.78 -6.38
C TYR A 190 -4.78 -11.57 -6.43
N LYS A 191 -3.72 -10.98 -5.85
CA LYS A 191 -2.38 -11.55 -5.86
C LYS A 191 -2.30 -12.80 -4.96
N TYR A 192 -1.63 -13.82 -5.48
CA TYR A 192 -1.42 -15.11 -4.84
C TYR A 192 -0.63 -14.94 -3.55
N TYR A 193 0.39 -14.09 -3.57
CA TYR A 193 1.24 -13.85 -2.43
C TYR A 193 0.85 -12.59 -1.69
N GLY A 194 0.88 -12.64 -0.35
CA GLY A 194 0.70 -11.47 0.51
C GLY A 194 1.75 -10.40 0.30
N GLN A 195 1.33 -9.17 0.05
CA GLN A 195 2.24 -8.02 -0.14
C GLN A 195 1.86 -6.80 0.68
N ASN A 196 0.59 -6.71 1.08
CA ASN A 196 0.07 -5.68 1.97
C ASN A 196 -0.36 -6.36 3.26
N TYR A 197 -0.31 -5.63 4.38
CA TYR A 197 -0.44 -6.25 5.69
C TYR A 197 -1.37 -5.46 6.58
N ILE A 198 -2.19 -6.19 7.35
CA ILE A 198 -3.05 -5.60 8.37
C ILE A 198 -2.84 -6.30 9.70
N LYS A 199 -2.83 -5.54 10.80
CA LYS A 199 -2.83 -6.07 12.15
C LYS A 199 -4.26 -6.33 12.57
N ALA A 200 -4.56 -7.55 12.98
CA ALA A 200 -5.85 -7.89 13.53
C ALA A 200 -5.72 -8.81 14.75
N THR A 201 -6.72 -8.73 15.62
CA THR A 201 -6.90 -9.61 16.78
C THR A 201 -8.22 -10.35 16.61
N VAL A 202 -8.15 -11.64 16.30
CA VAL A 202 -9.32 -12.44 15.91
C VAL A 202 -9.16 -13.87 16.42
N ASP A 203 -10.17 -14.40 17.12
CA ASP A 203 -10.22 -15.77 17.64
C ASP A 203 -8.95 -16.21 18.38
N GLY A 204 -8.42 -15.34 19.24
CA GLY A 204 -7.22 -15.60 20.03
C GLY A 204 -5.90 -15.43 19.26
N PHE A 205 -5.92 -15.22 17.94
CA PHE A 205 -4.75 -14.81 17.18
C PHE A 205 -4.59 -13.30 17.23
N ASP A 206 -3.40 -12.83 17.62
CA ASP A 206 -3.05 -11.41 17.61
C ASP A 206 -1.80 -11.18 16.77
N GLY A 207 -1.97 -10.90 15.47
CA GLY A 207 -0.82 -10.78 14.57
C GLY A 207 -1.11 -10.07 13.26
N TRP A 208 -0.15 -10.16 12.35
CA TRP A 208 -0.23 -9.57 11.01
C TRP A 208 -0.83 -10.56 10.02
N PHE A 209 -1.76 -10.09 9.21
CA PHE A 209 -2.42 -10.84 8.15
C PHE A 209 -1.93 -10.32 6.80
N SER A 210 -1.56 -11.24 5.92
CA SER A 210 -1.22 -10.97 4.54
C SER A 210 -2.47 -10.77 3.70
N VAL A 211 -2.57 -9.65 2.98
CA VAL A 211 -3.63 -9.42 2.00
C VAL A 211 -3.29 -10.14 0.71
N CYS A 212 -4.01 -11.23 0.43
CA CYS A 212 -3.81 -12.09 -0.75
C CYS A 212 -4.95 -13.09 -0.93
N SER A 213 -5.01 -13.69 -2.12
CA SER A 213 -5.98 -14.72 -2.43
C SER A 213 -5.68 -16.03 -1.69
N ASN A 214 -4.46 -16.57 -1.82
CA ASN A 214 -4.18 -17.97 -1.46
C ASN A 214 -2.94 -18.22 -0.59
N SER A 215 -1.83 -17.48 -0.76
CA SER A 215 -0.54 -17.77 -0.10
C SER A 215 -0.14 -16.65 0.86
N PRO A 216 -0.65 -16.67 2.10
CA PRO A 216 -0.29 -15.67 3.11
C PRO A 216 1.16 -15.83 3.51
N LYS A 217 1.96 -14.78 3.36
CA LYS A 217 3.35 -14.80 3.83
C LYS A 217 3.40 -14.96 5.34
N THR A 218 2.51 -14.30 6.08
CA THR A 218 2.45 -14.35 7.55
C THR A 218 1.77 -15.61 8.10
N GLY A 219 1.29 -16.52 7.24
CA GLY A 219 0.49 -17.69 7.63
C GLY A 219 -0.99 -17.38 7.94
N LYS A 220 -1.42 -16.12 7.86
CA LYS A 220 -2.82 -15.69 8.02
C LYS A 220 -3.24 -14.74 6.91
N ARG A 221 -4.48 -14.87 6.42
CA ARG A 221 -4.98 -14.08 5.28
C ARG A 221 -5.94 -12.96 5.66
N ALA A 222 -5.77 -11.84 4.99
CA ALA A 222 -6.80 -10.83 4.82
C ALA A 222 -7.20 -10.79 3.34
N ARG A 223 -8.42 -10.32 3.09
CA ARG A 223 -8.99 -10.21 1.75
C ARG A 223 -9.63 -8.85 1.56
N SER A 224 -9.65 -8.42 0.32
CA SER A 224 -10.24 -7.19 -0.18
C SER A 224 -11.28 -7.55 -1.24
N LEU A 225 -11.58 -6.66 -2.18
CA LEU A 225 -12.63 -6.83 -3.18
C LEU A 225 -12.16 -7.51 -4.47
N PHE A 226 -10.88 -7.88 -4.58
CA PHE A 226 -10.22 -8.28 -5.82
C PHE A 226 -10.05 -9.80 -5.95
N GLU A 227 -10.86 -10.56 -5.20
CA GLU A 227 -10.87 -12.03 -5.13
C GLU A 227 -10.81 -12.77 -6.50
N ALA A 228 -10.16 -13.93 -6.48
CA ALA A 228 -9.63 -14.60 -7.66
C ALA A 228 -10.69 -15.20 -8.61
N GLY A 229 -10.49 -15.02 -9.91
CA GLY A 229 -11.26 -15.68 -10.97
C GLY A 229 -11.13 -14.93 -12.30
N ALA A 230 -11.12 -15.68 -13.42
CA ALA A 230 -11.05 -15.08 -14.75
C ALA A 230 -12.33 -14.32 -15.13
N THR A 231 -13.44 -14.57 -14.41
CA THR A 231 -14.75 -13.98 -14.67
C THR A 231 -15.05 -12.88 -13.66
N SER A 232 -15.84 -11.88 -14.06
CA SER A 232 -16.22 -10.77 -13.19
C SER A 232 -16.92 -11.26 -11.92
N ASN A 233 -17.77 -12.30 -12.01
CA ASN A 233 -18.60 -12.80 -10.90
C ASN A 233 -17.83 -13.26 -9.65
N ALA A 234 -16.52 -13.51 -9.74
CA ALA A 234 -15.68 -13.90 -8.60
C ALA A 234 -14.97 -12.71 -7.92
N SER A 235 -15.07 -11.49 -8.47
CA SER A 235 -14.44 -10.29 -7.94
C SER A 235 -15.43 -9.11 -7.91
N LEU A 236 -15.72 -8.62 -6.71
CA LEU A 236 -16.54 -7.40 -6.53
C LEU A 236 -15.89 -6.20 -7.23
N GLY A 237 -14.56 -6.10 -7.18
CA GLY A 237 -13.79 -5.08 -7.88
C GLY A 237 -13.98 -5.14 -9.41
N ARG A 238 -13.90 -6.33 -10.02
CA ARG A 238 -14.13 -6.51 -11.47
C ARG A 238 -15.57 -6.24 -11.87
N LEU A 239 -16.55 -6.74 -11.11
CA LEU A 239 -17.97 -6.50 -11.37
C LEU A 239 -18.25 -5.02 -11.41
N TRP A 240 -17.81 -4.30 -10.38
CA TRP A 240 -18.00 -2.87 -10.32
C TRP A 240 -17.28 -2.14 -11.46
N PHE A 241 -16.02 -2.51 -11.73
CA PHE A 241 -15.23 -1.86 -12.78
C PHE A 241 -15.85 -2.03 -14.17
N SER A 242 -16.44 -3.20 -14.46
CA SER A 242 -17.14 -3.46 -15.72
C SER A 242 -18.35 -2.55 -15.98
N ARG A 243 -18.79 -1.79 -14.96
CA ARG A 243 -19.94 -0.88 -14.99
C ARG A 243 -19.57 0.58 -14.80
N ALA A 244 -18.28 0.91 -14.70
CA ALA A 244 -17.76 2.26 -14.57
C ALA A 244 -16.89 2.62 -15.79
N PRO A 245 -16.88 3.89 -16.26
CA PRO A 245 -17.71 5.00 -15.79
C PRO A 245 -19.20 4.82 -16.13
N ASN A 246 -20.08 5.54 -15.43
CA ASN A 246 -21.50 5.59 -15.75
C ASN A 246 -21.70 6.17 -17.16
N THR A 247 -22.32 5.43 -18.07
CA THR A 247 -22.53 5.85 -19.46
C THR A 247 -23.49 7.02 -19.61
N LEU A 248 -24.32 7.32 -18.61
CA LEU A 248 -25.26 8.44 -18.64
C LEU A 248 -24.58 9.80 -18.47
N ASN A 249 -23.57 9.89 -17.60
CA ASN A 249 -22.99 11.17 -17.20
C ASN A 249 -21.45 11.16 -17.06
N GLY A 250 -20.78 10.06 -17.38
CA GLY A 250 -19.33 9.93 -17.33
C GLY A 250 -18.74 9.85 -15.92
N VAL A 251 -19.56 9.94 -14.86
CA VAL A 251 -19.07 9.84 -13.48
C VAL A 251 -18.65 8.39 -13.23
N SER A 252 -17.40 8.21 -12.82
CA SER A 252 -16.96 6.94 -12.21
C SER A 252 -17.40 6.95 -10.75
N PRO A 253 -18.29 6.05 -10.31
CA PRO A 253 -18.47 5.82 -8.88
C PRO A 253 -17.12 5.52 -8.23
N MET A 254 -17.06 5.57 -6.90
CA MET A 254 -15.86 5.26 -6.13
C MET A 254 -16.15 4.17 -5.10
N LEU A 255 -15.29 3.17 -4.98
CA LEU A 255 -15.43 2.09 -3.99
C LEU A 255 -14.37 2.19 -2.90
N PRO A 256 -14.73 2.13 -1.60
CA PRO A 256 -13.75 1.93 -0.54
C PRO A 256 -12.99 0.62 -0.71
N PHE A 257 -11.74 0.57 -0.24
CA PHE A 257 -11.03 -0.69 -0.07
C PHE A 257 -11.54 -1.37 1.20
N TYR A 258 -12.55 -2.22 1.04
CA TYR A 258 -13.09 -3.05 2.13
C TYR A 258 -12.13 -4.18 2.45
N LEU A 259 -11.96 -4.48 3.73
CA LEU A 259 -11.11 -5.56 4.19
C LEU A 259 -11.86 -6.51 5.09
N SER A 260 -11.56 -7.79 4.89
CA SER A 260 -12.01 -8.90 5.71
C SER A 260 -10.82 -9.72 6.17
N VAL A 261 -10.93 -10.30 7.36
CA VAL A 261 -9.87 -11.11 8.00
C VAL A 261 -10.31 -12.56 8.09
N GLU A 262 -9.37 -13.47 7.85
CA GLU A 262 -9.58 -14.91 7.95
C GLU A 262 -9.93 -15.31 9.39
N ARG A 263 -10.96 -16.14 9.50
CA ARG A 263 -11.41 -16.87 10.69
C ARG A 263 -10.96 -18.34 10.57
N PRO A 264 -11.02 -19.13 11.65
CA PRO A 264 -10.94 -20.58 11.56
C PRO A 264 -11.84 -21.15 10.44
N ASP A 265 -11.46 -22.30 9.90
CA ASP A 265 -12.18 -23.02 8.84
C ASP A 265 -12.29 -22.28 7.49
N GLY A 266 -11.49 -21.23 7.28
CA GLY A 266 -11.36 -20.56 5.98
C GLY A 266 -12.45 -19.54 5.67
N PHE A 267 -13.29 -19.20 6.65
CA PHE A 267 -14.26 -18.10 6.55
C PHE A 267 -13.59 -16.74 6.73
N PHE A 268 -14.28 -15.66 6.33
CA PHE A 268 -13.81 -14.29 6.48
C PHE A 268 -14.84 -13.43 7.20
N SER A 269 -14.41 -12.56 8.11
CA SER A 269 -15.26 -11.56 8.75
C SER A 269 -14.92 -10.16 8.24
N PRO A 270 -15.92 -9.30 7.95
CA PRO A 270 -15.67 -7.90 7.67
C PRO A 270 -14.88 -7.24 8.82
N PHE A 271 -13.80 -6.54 8.48
CA PHE A 271 -12.86 -5.98 9.46
C PHE A 271 -12.71 -4.46 9.36
N GLY A 272 -12.91 -3.87 8.20
CA GLY A 272 -12.90 -2.42 8.07
C GLY A 272 -12.69 -1.95 6.65
N TYR A 273 -12.36 -0.68 6.48
CA TYR A 273 -12.08 -0.08 5.20
C TYR A 273 -11.19 1.15 5.31
N THR A 274 -10.61 1.58 4.20
CA THR A 274 -9.94 2.89 4.13
C THR A 274 -10.96 4.00 3.94
N SER A 275 -11.09 4.92 4.89
CA SER A 275 -12.00 6.07 4.77
C SER A 275 -11.57 7.06 3.69
N HIS A 276 -10.26 7.13 3.42
CA HIS A 276 -9.66 8.18 2.60
C HIS A 276 -9.14 7.73 1.23
N LEU A 277 -9.23 6.43 0.93
CA LEU A 277 -8.84 5.86 -0.36
C LEU A 277 -10.05 5.20 -1.01
N ARG A 278 -10.18 5.40 -2.32
CA ARG A 278 -11.24 4.77 -3.10
C ARG A 278 -10.67 4.19 -4.38
N TYR A 279 -11.01 2.96 -4.70
CA TYR A 279 -10.83 2.43 -6.04
C TYR A 279 -11.69 3.23 -7.04
N LEU A 280 -11.09 3.60 -8.16
CA LEU A 280 -11.65 4.50 -9.17
C LEU A 280 -11.30 4.02 -10.58
N ASN A 281 -12.27 4.04 -11.49
CA ASN A 281 -11.97 3.99 -12.92
C ASN A 281 -11.53 5.39 -13.38
N ILE A 282 -10.26 5.51 -13.80
CA ILE A 282 -9.62 6.78 -14.12
C ILE A 282 -9.69 7.16 -15.61
N THR A 283 -10.60 6.57 -16.38
CA THR A 283 -10.77 6.85 -17.83
C THR A 283 -10.78 8.35 -18.12
N HIS A 284 -11.57 9.11 -17.36
CA HIS A 284 -11.77 10.55 -17.56
C HIS A 284 -10.90 11.45 -16.68
N TYR A 285 -9.94 10.89 -15.93
CA TYR A 285 -9.08 11.65 -15.01
C TYR A 285 -7.62 11.54 -15.42
N ALA A 286 -6.90 12.66 -15.50
CA ALA A 286 -5.45 12.67 -15.62
C ALA A 286 -4.81 12.21 -14.30
N PRO A 287 -3.60 11.61 -14.33
CA PRO A 287 -2.84 11.36 -13.13
C PRO A 287 -2.61 12.65 -12.32
N ALA A 288 -2.73 12.55 -10.99
CA ALA A 288 -2.71 13.66 -10.03
C ALA A 288 -3.78 14.76 -10.25
N GLU A 289 -4.79 14.50 -11.08
CA GLU A 289 -5.91 15.43 -11.27
C GLU A 289 -6.74 15.53 -9.98
N THR A 290 -7.04 16.76 -9.57
CA THR A 290 -8.00 17.02 -8.48
C THR A 290 -9.40 17.19 -9.05
N PHE A 291 -10.39 16.54 -8.45
CA PHE A 291 -11.79 16.64 -8.82
C PHE A 291 -12.70 16.70 -7.59
N SER A 292 -13.93 17.17 -7.80
CA SER A 292 -14.95 17.29 -6.75
C SER A 292 -16.02 16.21 -6.91
N LEU A 293 -16.46 15.64 -5.79
CA LEU A 293 -17.67 14.84 -5.74
C LEU A 293 -18.53 15.33 -4.56
N GLY A 294 -19.58 16.10 -4.87
CA GLY A 294 -20.32 16.84 -3.86
C GLY A 294 -19.42 17.86 -3.17
N ALA A 295 -19.37 17.83 -1.83
CA ALA A 295 -18.54 18.73 -1.01
C ALA A 295 -17.10 18.23 -0.81
N GLU A 296 -16.77 17.02 -1.28
CA GLU A 296 -15.46 16.41 -1.08
C GLU A 296 -14.54 16.65 -2.27
N GLN A 297 -13.26 16.92 -1.99
CA GLN A 297 -12.20 16.99 -2.97
C GLN A 297 -11.41 15.68 -2.98
N TRP A 298 -11.06 15.22 -4.17
CA TRP A 298 -10.35 13.97 -4.41
C TRP A 298 -9.22 14.20 -5.41
N MET A 299 -8.15 13.41 -5.31
CA MET A 299 -7.06 13.39 -6.28
C MET A 299 -6.91 11.98 -6.85
N ALA A 300 -6.91 11.85 -8.18
CA ALA A 300 -6.83 10.58 -8.87
C ALA A 300 -5.38 10.17 -9.17
N PHE A 301 -5.04 8.90 -8.91
CA PHE A 301 -3.79 8.29 -9.31
C PHE A 301 -4.03 6.97 -10.04
N PRO A 302 -3.24 6.62 -11.06
CA PRO A 302 -3.27 5.28 -11.62
C PRO A 302 -2.74 4.27 -10.59
N ALA A 303 -3.16 3.01 -10.72
CA ALA A 303 -2.61 1.92 -9.91
C ALA A 303 -1.13 1.67 -10.25
N HIS A 304 -0.75 1.91 -11.49
CA HIS A 304 0.64 1.89 -11.92
C HIS A 304 0.86 2.89 -13.06
N SER A 305 0.23 2.67 -14.22
CA SER A 305 0.31 3.58 -15.36
C SER A 305 -1.01 3.61 -16.12
N LYS A 306 -1.52 4.83 -16.36
CA LYS A 306 -2.76 5.03 -17.11
C LYS A 306 -2.53 4.62 -18.58
N ASN A 307 -3.41 3.79 -19.11
CA ASN A 307 -3.33 3.14 -20.43
C ASN A 307 -2.07 2.26 -20.64
N GLY A 308 -1.33 1.95 -19.56
CA GLY A 308 -0.23 0.99 -19.56
C GLY A 308 -0.61 -0.27 -18.78
N PHE A 309 0.30 -0.77 -17.94
CA PHE A 309 0.12 -1.99 -17.16
C PHE A 309 -1.02 -1.94 -16.15
N SER A 310 -1.62 -0.79 -15.84
CA SER A 310 -2.86 -0.75 -15.05
C SER A 310 -4.08 -0.32 -15.85
N GLY A 311 -4.00 -0.20 -17.18
CA GLY A 311 -5.11 0.28 -18.01
C GLY A 311 -5.72 1.57 -17.44
N VAL A 312 -7.02 1.56 -17.17
CA VAL A 312 -7.74 2.68 -16.52
C VAL A 312 -8.09 2.39 -15.06
N HIS A 313 -7.39 1.47 -14.42
CA HIS A 313 -7.51 1.20 -12.99
C HIS A 313 -6.68 2.22 -12.20
N GLY A 314 -7.31 2.83 -11.20
CA GLY A 314 -6.65 3.77 -10.31
C GLY A 314 -7.35 3.86 -8.96
N TYR A 315 -6.92 4.81 -8.17
CA TYR A 315 -7.55 5.14 -6.91
C TYR A 315 -7.59 6.66 -6.71
N ALA A 316 -8.61 7.09 -5.99
CA ALA A 316 -8.74 8.46 -5.53
C ALA A 316 -8.31 8.55 -4.06
N VAL A 317 -7.60 9.63 -3.74
CA VAL A 317 -7.21 9.99 -2.38
C VAL A 317 -8.00 11.22 -1.97
N ARG A 318 -8.59 11.21 -0.78
CA ARG A 318 -9.28 12.38 -0.26
C ARG A 318 -8.27 13.52 -0.09
N LYS A 319 -8.58 14.66 -0.67
CA LYS A 319 -7.82 15.90 -0.50
C LYS A 319 -8.59 16.81 0.46
N VAL A 320 -7.89 17.46 1.37
CA VAL A 320 -8.47 18.54 2.19
C VAL A 320 -7.99 19.86 1.62
N LEU A 321 -8.92 20.81 1.51
CA LEU A 321 -8.65 22.19 1.10
C LEU A 321 -7.80 22.90 2.14
#